data_AF-A0A1F8L6F8-F1
#
_entry.id   AF-A0A1F8L6F8-F1
#
_cell.length_a   1.000
_cell.length_b   1.000
_cell.length_c   1.000
_cell.angle_alpha   90.00
_cell.angle_beta   90.00
_cell.angle_gamma   90.00
#
_symmetry.space_group_name_H-M   'P 1'
#
loop_
_entity.id
_entity.type
_entity.pdbx_description
1 polymer ?
#
loop_
_entity_poly.entity_id
_entity_poly.type
_entity_poly.pdbx_seq_one_letter_code
_entity_poly.pdbx_strand_id
1 'polypeptide(L)'
;MIELEGDIQPVGELFQSPDVNAAREFFRHKSRAMVDKRMGVREAVERFIHDGDYIATGGFGSVRFSTAVLHEIVRTRKHNLGFSGHSTTHDFQILAAGRVIDRCDIAYVVGLEIRGLSPNGRRFMESGAVRTTEWSNAGLGWRYKAAAMGVPFLPARVMLGSDTLRYSAGRLIEDPFTGQKLLAVPALYPDIGIIHVHQADIYGNAQIDGTSIVDLDLAKASKRLIVTTERMVETEEFRRDPRKTSIPYWQVDAVCHVPFGSYPGNMPFEYFSDERHLAEWVEVEQDEARFAAFLDKFIYGVDNFETYLALAAGEQRLAELRSLEILKRS
;
A
#
# COMPACT_ATOMS: atom_id res chain seq x y z
N MET A 1 -0.31 27.04 26.04
CA MET A 1 -0.57 25.70 26.59
C MET A 1 -1.97 25.33 26.16
N ILE A 2 -2.12 24.40 25.23
CA ILE A 2 -3.43 23.80 24.99
C ILE A 2 -3.64 22.86 26.17
N GLU A 3 -4.37 23.33 27.18
CA GLU A 3 -4.92 22.44 28.20
C GLU A 3 -5.86 21.49 27.46
N LEU A 4 -5.48 20.22 27.38
CA LEU A 4 -6.35 19.17 26.87
C LEU A 4 -7.50 19.07 27.89
N GLU A 5 -8.67 19.61 27.55
CA GLU A 5 -9.90 19.40 28.32
C GLU A 5 -10.18 17.89 28.39
N GLY A 6 -9.81 17.28 29.51
CA GLY A 6 -9.89 15.84 29.73
C GLY A 6 -8.79 15.04 29.02
N ASP A 7 -8.23 14.04 29.71
CA ASP A 7 -7.32 13.09 29.08
C ASP A 7 -8.11 12.24 28.07
N ILE A 8 -8.13 12.67 26.79
CA ILE A 8 -8.70 11.89 25.68
C ILE A 8 -8.01 10.52 25.65
N GLN A 9 -8.76 9.49 26.03
CA GLN A 9 -8.30 8.11 25.99
C GLN A 9 -8.54 7.53 24.58
N PRO A 10 -7.49 7.02 23.90
CA PRO A 10 -7.64 6.37 22.61
C PRO A 10 -8.49 5.10 22.71
N VAL A 11 -9.51 4.98 21.85
CA VAL A 11 -10.46 3.85 21.81
C VAL A 11 -10.26 2.92 20.61
N GLY A 12 -9.35 3.27 19.70
CA GLY A 12 -9.04 2.45 18.54
C GLY A 12 -8.40 1.11 18.91
N GLU A 13 -8.65 0.11 18.06
CA GLU A 13 -8.10 -1.23 18.19
C GLU A 13 -6.71 -1.30 17.54
N LEU A 14 -5.75 -1.96 18.20
CA LEU A 14 -4.46 -2.20 17.58
C LEU A 14 -4.50 -3.50 16.76
N PHE A 15 -4.67 -3.39 15.43
CA PHE A 15 -4.88 -4.57 14.56
C PHE A 15 -3.66 -5.46 14.32
N GLN A 16 -2.46 -4.97 14.64
CA GLN A 16 -1.20 -5.72 14.49
C GLN A 16 -0.34 -5.54 15.73
N SER A 17 0.30 -6.63 16.17
CA SER A 17 1.16 -6.61 17.35
C SER A 17 2.42 -5.77 17.09
N PRO A 18 2.77 -4.83 17.99
CA PRO A 18 4.02 -4.09 17.93
C PRO A 18 5.19 -4.86 18.58
N ASP A 19 5.01 -6.16 18.90
CA ASP A 19 6.03 -6.98 19.55
C ASP A 19 7.25 -7.20 18.65
N VAL A 20 8.30 -6.46 18.96
CA VAL A 20 9.60 -6.51 18.30
C VAL A 20 10.25 -7.90 18.42
N ASN A 21 10.05 -8.63 19.52
CA ASN A 21 10.67 -9.95 19.69
C ASN A 21 10.03 -10.98 18.79
N ALA A 22 8.70 -10.97 18.68
CA ALA A 22 7.97 -11.80 17.71
C ALA A 22 8.40 -11.47 16.27
N ALA A 23 8.51 -10.18 15.93
CA ALA A 23 8.99 -9.75 14.61
C ALA A 23 10.43 -10.23 14.35
N ARG A 24 11.35 -10.06 15.31
CA ARG A 24 12.74 -10.52 15.21
C ARG A 24 12.84 -12.03 15.01
N GLU A 25 11.99 -12.80 15.68
CA GLU A 25 11.97 -14.25 15.52
C GLU A 25 11.52 -14.63 14.10
N PHE A 26 10.50 -13.98 13.55
CA PHE A 26 10.13 -14.16 12.15
C PHE A 26 11.30 -13.84 11.20
N PHE A 27 11.92 -12.67 11.35
CA PHE A 27 13.01 -12.22 10.47
C PHE A 27 14.30 -13.05 10.59
N ARG A 28 14.48 -13.80 11.68
CA ARG A 28 15.60 -14.73 11.86
C ARG A 28 15.55 -15.88 10.84
N HIS A 29 14.35 -16.35 10.51
CA HIS A 29 14.12 -17.48 9.59
C HIS A 29 13.87 -17.06 8.15
N LYS A 30 13.70 -15.76 7.88
CA LYS A 30 13.55 -15.24 6.52
C LYS A 30 14.81 -15.50 5.70
N SER A 31 14.64 -16.15 4.54
CA SER A 31 15.75 -16.47 3.65
C SER A 31 16.46 -15.19 3.16
N ARG A 32 17.79 -15.21 3.22
CA ARG A 32 18.66 -14.17 2.65
C ARG A 32 19.45 -14.71 1.46
N ALA A 33 19.01 -15.84 0.89
CA ALA A 33 19.66 -16.43 -0.27
C ALA A 33 19.37 -15.59 -1.52
N MET A 34 20.39 -15.43 -2.37
CA MET A 34 20.24 -14.90 -3.72
C MET A 34 19.77 -16.03 -4.65
N VAL A 35 18.45 -16.26 -4.65
CA VAL A 35 17.77 -17.20 -5.56
C VAL A 35 16.85 -16.44 -6.51
N ASP A 36 16.51 -17.04 -7.64
CA ASP A 36 15.50 -16.47 -8.54
C ASP A 36 14.14 -16.38 -7.82
N LYS A 37 13.60 -15.17 -7.71
CA LYS A 37 12.31 -14.87 -7.06
C LYS A 37 11.26 -14.41 -8.06
N ARG A 38 11.55 -14.52 -9.36
CA ARG A 38 10.58 -14.17 -10.39
C ARG A 38 9.42 -15.15 -10.38
N MET A 39 8.22 -14.61 -10.45
CA MET A 39 6.99 -15.38 -10.56
C MET A 39 5.86 -14.52 -11.14
N GLY A 40 4.77 -15.16 -11.53
CA GLY A 40 3.54 -14.46 -11.94
C GLY A 40 2.80 -13.86 -10.74
N VAL A 41 1.96 -12.85 -10.99
CA VAL A 41 1.17 -12.18 -9.94
C VAL A 41 0.23 -13.17 -9.23
N ARG A 42 -0.44 -14.05 -9.97
CA ARG A 42 -1.29 -15.12 -9.38
C ARG A 42 -0.50 -15.99 -8.41
N GLU A 43 0.66 -16.49 -8.82
CA GLU A 43 1.52 -17.31 -7.96
C GLU A 43 1.95 -16.54 -6.70
N ALA A 44 2.34 -15.27 -6.84
CA ALA A 44 2.73 -14.44 -5.71
C ALA A 44 1.57 -14.25 -4.71
N VAL A 45 0.36 -13.96 -5.19
CA VAL A 45 -0.83 -13.79 -4.33
C VAL A 45 -1.22 -15.11 -3.67
N GLU A 46 -1.22 -16.21 -4.41
CA GLU A 46 -1.54 -17.55 -3.86
C GLU A 46 -0.55 -17.98 -2.78
N ARG A 47 0.74 -17.72 -2.98
CA ARG A 47 1.82 -18.19 -2.10
C ARG A 47 2.03 -17.34 -0.86
N PHE A 48 1.83 -16.02 -0.96
CA PHE A 48 2.26 -15.10 0.09
C PHE A 48 1.11 -14.36 0.79
N ILE A 49 -0.08 -14.28 0.19
CA ILE A 49 -1.24 -13.59 0.75
C ILE A 49 -2.31 -14.60 1.15
N HIS A 50 -2.56 -14.69 2.45
CA HIS A 50 -3.52 -15.61 3.05
C HIS A 50 -4.68 -14.82 3.65
N ASP A 51 -5.84 -15.47 3.76
CA ASP A 51 -6.98 -14.88 4.45
C ASP A 51 -6.60 -14.55 5.90
N GLY A 52 -7.04 -13.39 6.38
CA GLY A 52 -6.62 -12.89 7.71
C GLY A 52 -5.32 -12.09 7.72
N ASP A 53 -4.47 -12.14 6.69
CA ASP A 53 -3.21 -11.39 6.65
C ASP A 53 -3.45 -9.87 6.74
N TYR A 54 -2.51 -9.15 7.35
CA TYR A 54 -2.50 -7.69 7.35
C TYR A 54 -1.59 -7.15 6.26
N ILE A 55 -2.19 -6.56 5.25
CA ILE A 55 -1.52 -6.11 4.03
C ILE A 55 -1.26 -4.60 4.08
N ALA A 56 -0.15 -4.18 3.48
CA ALA A 56 0.21 -2.77 3.32
C ALA A 56 0.77 -2.54 1.92
N THR A 57 0.35 -1.46 1.28
CA THR A 57 0.85 -1.07 -0.05
C THR A 57 1.76 0.15 0.03
N GLY A 58 2.76 0.18 -0.86
CA GLY A 58 3.59 1.35 -1.10
C GLY A 58 2.92 2.35 -2.05
N GLY A 59 3.66 3.36 -2.49
CA GLY A 59 3.12 4.43 -3.33
C GLY A 59 2.36 5.50 -2.52
N PHE A 60 1.59 6.32 -3.22
CA PHE A 60 0.81 7.41 -2.61
C PHE A 60 -0.35 7.84 -3.52
N GLY A 61 -1.56 7.83 -2.98
CA GLY A 61 -2.78 8.17 -3.69
C GLY A 61 -2.97 7.27 -4.91
N SER A 62 -3.00 7.88 -6.09
CA SER A 62 -3.03 7.19 -7.38
C SER A 62 -1.65 7.07 -8.05
N VAL A 63 -0.55 7.00 -7.28
CA VAL A 63 0.83 6.97 -7.80
C VAL A 63 1.58 5.74 -7.31
N ARG A 64 2.12 4.94 -8.24
CA ARG A 64 3.02 3.80 -7.99
C ARG A 64 2.44 2.72 -7.04
N PHE A 65 1.12 2.53 -7.08
CA PHE A 65 0.48 1.39 -6.40
C PHE A 65 0.48 0.17 -7.32
N SER A 66 0.31 -1.03 -6.76
CA SER A 66 0.35 -2.28 -7.54
C SER A 66 -1.05 -2.76 -7.89
N THR A 67 -1.64 -2.20 -8.95
CA THR A 67 -3.00 -2.58 -9.40
C THR A 67 -3.10 -4.07 -9.68
N ALA A 68 -2.07 -4.66 -10.30
CA ALA A 68 -2.08 -6.07 -10.66
C ALA A 68 -2.26 -6.99 -9.45
N VAL A 69 -1.53 -6.74 -8.36
CA VAL A 69 -1.65 -7.53 -7.13
C VAL A 69 -3.01 -7.29 -6.47
N LEU A 70 -3.47 -6.04 -6.41
CA LEU A 70 -4.77 -5.70 -5.82
C LEU A 70 -5.95 -6.32 -6.58
N HIS A 71 -5.92 -6.28 -7.91
CA HIS A 71 -6.91 -6.94 -8.76
C HIS A 71 -6.90 -8.45 -8.55
N GLU A 72 -5.73 -9.08 -8.42
CA GLU A 72 -5.63 -10.52 -8.17
C GLU A 72 -6.15 -10.90 -6.77
N ILE A 73 -5.90 -10.09 -5.72
CA ILE A 73 -6.49 -10.28 -4.39
C ILE A 73 -8.03 -10.30 -4.47
N VAL A 74 -8.61 -9.33 -5.19
CA VAL A 74 -10.06 -9.24 -5.38
C VAL A 74 -10.59 -10.39 -6.24
N ARG A 75 -9.93 -10.70 -7.36
CA ARG A 75 -10.31 -11.77 -8.30
C ARG A 75 -10.30 -13.13 -7.63
N THR A 76 -9.30 -13.41 -6.79
CA THR A 76 -9.18 -14.67 -6.03
C THR A 76 -10.01 -14.67 -4.75
N ARG A 77 -10.77 -13.60 -4.48
CA ARG A 77 -11.73 -13.50 -3.36
C ARG A 77 -11.08 -13.79 -2.00
N LYS A 78 -9.88 -13.27 -1.78
CA LYS A 78 -9.30 -13.24 -0.42
C LYS A 78 -10.26 -12.55 0.54
N HIS A 79 -10.21 -12.89 1.81
CA HIS A 79 -11.15 -12.37 2.78
C HIS A 79 -10.53 -12.18 4.17
N ASN A 80 -11.22 -11.39 5.00
CA ASN A 80 -10.80 -11.03 6.36
C ASN A 80 -9.41 -10.39 6.42
N LEU A 81 -8.99 -9.72 5.34
CA LEU A 81 -7.70 -9.04 5.30
C LEU A 81 -7.72 -7.79 6.17
N GLY A 82 -6.62 -7.53 6.85
CA GLY A 82 -6.36 -6.23 7.45
C GLY A 82 -5.64 -5.33 6.45
N PHE A 83 -5.88 -4.02 6.51
CA PHE A 83 -5.28 -3.09 5.56
C PHE A 83 -4.68 -1.86 6.23
N SER A 84 -3.47 -1.49 5.82
CA SER A 84 -2.82 -0.25 6.22
C SER A 84 -3.09 0.87 5.23
N GLY A 85 -4.04 1.74 5.59
CA GLY A 85 -4.56 2.86 4.80
C GLY A 85 -3.67 4.11 4.75
N HIS A 86 -2.36 3.96 4.51
CA HIS A 86 -1.40 5.07 4.50
C HIS A 86 -1.42 5.84 3.17
N SER A 87 -2.35 6.78 3.02
CA SER A 87 -2.54 7.52 1.76
C SER A 87 -2.74 6.59 0.57
N THR A 88 -3.45 5.48 0.76
CA THR A 88 -3.66 4.42 -0.23
C THR A 88 -5.11 4.49 -0.74
N THR A 89 -5.37 5.44 -1.63
CA THR A 89 -6.74 5.86 -1.97
C THR A 89 -7.38 4.92 -2.97
N HIS A 90 -6.76 4.77 -4.16
CA HIS A 90 -7.26 3.83 -5.16
C HIS A 90 -7.03 2.37 -4.75
N ASP A 91 -5.99 2.06 -3.96
CA ASP A 91 -5.81 0.74 -3.38
C ASP A 91 -7.01 0.33 -2.52
N PHE A 92 -7.44 1.22 -1.62
CA PHE A 92 -8.61 1.00 -0.80
C PHE A 92 -9.88 0.89 -1.65
N GLN A 93 -10.01 1.72 -2.69
CA GLN A 93 -11.13 1.66 -3.62
C GLN A 93 -11.28 0.26 -4.25
N ILE A 94 -10.17 -0.33 -4.71
CA ILE A 94 -10.14 -1.69 -5.27
C ILE A 94 -10.50 -2.74 -4.20
N LEU A 95 -9.86 -2.68 -3.02
CA LEU A 95 -10.11 -3.66 -1.95
C LEU A 95 -11.54 -3.58 -1.40
N ALA A 96 -12.10 -2.37 -1.32
CA ALA A 96 -13.49 -2.13 -0.95
C ALA A 96 -14.46 -2.67 -2.00
N ALA A 97 -14.12 -2.58 -3.30
CA ALA A 97 -14.91 -3.15 -4.38
C ALA A 97 -15.05 -4.68 -4.25
N GLY A 98 -13.98 -5.34 -3.84
CA GLY A 98 -13.97 -6.79 -3.56
C GLY A 98 -14.54 -7.18 -2.19
N ARG A 99 -14.74 -6.21 -1.28
CA ARG A 99 -15.11 -6.44 0.14
C ARG A 99 -14.22 -7.47 0.83
N VAL A 100 -12.91 -7.43 0.53
CA VAL A 100 -11.93 -8.43 0.97
C VAL A 100 -11.29 -8.13 2.33
N ILE A 101 -11.49 -6.92 2.86
CA ILE A 101 -10.94 -6.45 4.14
C ILE A 101 -12.00 -6.40 5.24
N ASP A 102 -11.61 -6.66 6.50
CA ASP A 102 -12.49 -6.58 7.68
C ASP A 102 -12.01 -5.56 8.73
N ARG A 103 -10.79 -5.04 8.56
CA ARG A 103 -10.18 -4.04 9.44
C ARG A 103 -9.20 -3.14 8.69
N CYS A 104 -9.12 -1.87 9.06
CA CYS A 104 -8.29 -0.88 8.38
C CYS A 104 -7.71 0.15 9.35
N ASP A 105 -6.39 0.31 9.36
CA ASP A 105 -5.76 1.52 9.91
C ASP A 105 -5.93 2.65 8.89
N ILE A 106 -6.60 3.73 9.25
CA ILE A 106 -6.99 4.79 8.33
C ILE A 106 -6.16 6.04 8.57
N ALA A 107 -5.41 6.46 7.55
CA ALA A 107 -4.88 7.81 7.49
C ALA A 107 -5.54 8.65 6.40
N TYR A 108 -5.64 8.11 5.18
CA TYR A 108 -6.34 8.75 4.07
C TYR A 108 -6.66 7.70 2.99
N VAL A 109 -7.91 7.24 2.92
CA VAL A 109 -8.30 6.10 2.06
C VAL A 109 -9.54 6.33 1.18
N VAL A 110 -10.49 7.17 1.61
CA VAL A 110 -11.75 7.38 0.86
C VAL A 110 -11.66 8.53 -0.15
N GLY A 111 -10.80 9.52 0.12
CA GLY A 111 -10.61 10.67 -0.76
C GLY A 111 -9.78 10.31 -1.98
N LEU A 112 -10.27 10.65 -3.16
CA LEU A 112 -9.62 10.41 -4.46
C LEU A 112 -9.02 11.71 -5.01
N GLU A 113 -8.44 12.51 -4.11
CA GLU A 113 -7.85 13.82 -4.35
C GLU A 113 -8.80 14.76 -5.12
N ILE A 114 -8.50 15.06 -6.38
CA ILE A 114 -9.31 15.96 -7.23
C ILE A 114 -10.62 15.33 -7.70
N ARG A 115 -10.79 14.00 -7.52
CA ARG A 115 -11.92 13.21 -8.04
C ARG A 115 -13.04 13.05 -7.03
N GLY A 116 -12.90 13.64 -5.84
CA GLY A 116 -13.90 13.62 -4.78
C GLY A 116 -13.74 12.44 -3.83
N LEU A 117 -14.84 11.78 -3.48
CA LEU A 117 -14.86 10.63 -2.57
C LEU A 117 -15.34 9.39 -3.32
N SER A 118 -14.78 8.21 -3.04
CA SER A 118 -15.31 6.94 -3.56
C SER A 118 -16.70 6.66 -2.96
N PRO A 119 -17.79 6.64 -3.77
CA PRO A 119 -19.11 6.28 -3.26
C PRO A 119 -19.15 4.85 -2.70
N ASN A 120 -18.45 3.90 -3.35
CA ASN A 120 -18.39 2.52 -2.88
C ASN A 120 -17.60 2.40 -1.57
N GLY A 121 -16.42 3.02 -1.49
CA GLY A 121 -15.60 3.03 -0.28
C GLY A 121 -16.35 3.63 0.92
N ARG A 122 -17.11 4.71 0.69
CA ARG A 122 -17.98 5.32 1.71
C ARG A 122 -19.06 4.36 2.18
N ARG A 123 -19.84 3.76 1.26
CA ARG A 123 -20.86 2.76 1.60
C ARG A 123 -20.27 1.59 2.39
N PHE A 124 -19.11 1.09 1.97
CA PHE A 124 -18.47 -0.04 2.63
C PHE A 124 -18.05 0.27 4.07
N MET A 125 -17.42 1.43 4.30
CA MET A 125 -17.07 1.86 5.65
C MET A 125 -18.29 2.14 6.52
N GLU A 126 -19.27 2.90 6.01
CA GLU A 126 -20.48 3.28 6.75
C GLU A 126 -21.38 2.10 7.09
N SER A 127 -21.27 0.99 6.35
CA SER A 127 -21.99 -0.26 6.67
C SER A 127 -21.53 -0.92 7.98
N GLY A 128 -20.39 -0.51 8.53
CA GLY A 128 -19.78 -1.14 9.72
C GLY A 128 -19.10 -2.48 9.43
N ALA A 129 -18.97 -2.88 8.15
CA ALA A 129 -18.30 -4.11 7.76
C ALA A 129 -16.77 -4.08 7.98
N VAL A 130 -16.18 -2.90 8.12
CA VAL A 130 -14.75 -2.70 8.34
C VAL A 130 -14.54 -2.05 9.70
N ARG A 131 -13.82 -2.71 10.60
CA ARG A 131 -13.34 -2.10 11.85
C ARG A 131 -12.26 -1.08 11.53
N THR A 132 -12.29 0.09 12.15
CA THR A 132 -11.38 1.18 11.81
C THR A 132 -10.54 1.60 13.00
N THR A 133 -9.33 2.07 12.74
CA THR A 133 -8.50 2.79 13.72
C THR A 133 -7.80 3.92 13.01
N GLU A 134 -7.96 5.13 13.52
CA GLU A 134 -7.51 6.33 12.81
C GLU A 134 -6.10 6.73 13.22
N TRP A 135 -5.35 7.23 12.25
CA TRP A 135 -4.02 7.77 12.42
C TRP A 135 -3.87 9.01 11.55
N SER A 136 -3.03 9.96 11.95
CA SER A 136 -2.55 10.93 10.97
C SER A 136 -1.65 10.23 9.94
N ASN A 137 -1.50 10.79 8.74
CA ASN A 137 -0.57 10.26 7.74
C ASN A 137 0.85 10.08 8.31
N ALA A 138 1.36 11.10 9.00
CA ALA A 138 2.65 11.00 9.68
C ALA A 138 2.65 9.91 10.77
N GLY A 139 1.57 9.80 11.56
CA GLY A 139 1.42 8.79 12.59
C GLY A 139 1.54 7.38 12.03
N LEU A 140 0.76 7.05 11.00
CA LEU A 140 0.80 5.72 10.37
C LEU A 140 2.14 5.44 9.68
N GLY A 141 2.73 6.45 9.01
CA GLY A 141 4.08 6.33 8.45
C GLY A 141 5.16 6.09 9.51
N TRP A 142 5.02 6.71 10.68
CA TRP A 142 5.94 6.49 11.81
C TRP A 142 5.75 5.12 12.48
N ARG A 143 4.61 4.44 12.31
CA ARG A 143 4.48 3.04 12.73
C ARG A 143 5.37 2.13 11.89
N TYR A 144 5.46 2.35 10.57
CA TYR A 144 6.46 1.67 9.74
C TYR A 144 7.88 2.04 10.12
N LYS A 145 8.12 3.31 10.45
CA LYS A 145 9.44 3.77 10.90
C LYS A 145 9.91 3.05 12.16
N ALA A 146 9.03 2.95 13.16
CA ALA A 146 9.29 2.23 14.40
C ALA A 146 9.64 0.75 14.12
N ALA A 147 8.85 0.10 13.26
CA ALA A 147 9.09 -1.28 12.85
C ALA A 147 10.43 -1.46 12.14
N ALA A 148 10.75 -0.59 11.17
CA ALA A 148 12.01 -0.59 10.43
C ALA A 148 13.24 -0.34 11.32
N MET A 149 13.09 0.42 12.40
CA MET A 149 14.12 0.65 13.42
C MET A 149 14.25 -0.51 14.41
N GLY A 150 13.27 -1.41 14.47
CA GLY A 150 13.22 -2.48 15.48
C GLY A 150 12.94 -1.98 16.88
N VAL A 151 12.15 -0.90 17.03
CA VAL A 151 11.70 -0.36 18.32
C VAL A 151 10.20 -0.56 18.48
N PRO A 152 9.68 -0.75 19.71
CA PRO A 152 8.27 -1.07 19.92
C PRO A 152 7.33 0.11 19.60
N PHE A 153 7.82 1.35 19.72
CA PHE A 153 7.08 2.56 19.41
C PHE A 153 8.03 3.74 19.16
N LEU A 154 7.51 4.81 18.54
CA LEU A 154 8.15 6.12 18.49
C LEU A 154 7.38 7.15 19.33
N PRO A 155 8.04 7.97 20.15
CA PRO A 155 7.40 9.07 20.86
C PRO A 155 7.11 10.24 19.91
N ALA A 156 5.91 10.79 19.96
CA ALA A 156 5.48 11.85 19.05
C ALA A 156 4.48 12.83 19.69
N ARG A 157 4.38 14.05 19.14
CA ARG A 157 3.27 14.97 19.46
C ARG A 157 2.09 14.88 18.50
N VAL A 158 2.28 14.21 17.37
CA VAL A 158 1.26 14.13 16.33
C VAL A 158 -0.03 13.52 16.89
N MET A 159 -1.18 14.01 16.42
CA MET A 159 -2.54 13.67 16.89
C MET A 159 -2.91 14.18 18.29
N LEU A 160 -1.96 14.57 19.14
CA LEU A 160 -2.31 15.22 20.41
C LEU A 160 -3.08 16.52 20.13
N GLY A 161 -4.24 16.68 20.77
CA GLY A 161 -5.12 17.83 20.57
C GLY A 161 -6.07 17.72 19.37
N SER A 162 -6.18 16.56 18.71
CA SER A 162 -7.22 16.28 17.72
C SER A 162 -8.06 15.05 18.10
N ASP A 163 -9.26 14.93 17.53
CA ASP A 163 -10.08 13.73 17.68
C ASP A 163 -9.44 12.49 17.06
N THR A 164 -8.45 12.63 16.17
CA THR A 164 -7.66 11.51 15.66
C THR A 164 -7.02 10.71 16.80
N LEU A 165 -6.59 11.36 17.89
CA LEU A 165 -6.10 10.65 19.07
C LEU A 165 -7.17 9.74 19.65
N ARG A 166 -8.41 10.23 19.76
CA ARG A 166 -9.55 9.48 20.33
C ARG A 166 -9.78 8.19 19.56
N TYR A 167 -9.74 8.24 18.23
CA TYR A 167 -10.02 7.07 17.37
C TYR A 167 -8.76 6.25 17.02
N SER A 168 -7.59 6.64 17.52
CA SER A 168 -6.34 5.89 17.35
C SER A 168 -6.18 4.77 18.37
N ALA A 169 -5.18 3.92 18.16
CA ALA A 169 -4.71 2.96 19.14
C ALA A 169 -3.40 3.40 19.84
N GLY A 170 -3.05 4.68 19.77
CA GLY A 170 -1.88 5.24 20.45
C GLY A 170 -2.00 5.16 21.98
N ARG A 171 -0.91 5.41 22.70
CA ARG A 171 -0.92 5.49 24.17
C ARG A 171 -0.18 6.72 24.65
N LEU A 172 -0.76 7.45 25.60
CA LEU A 172 -0.07 8.59 26.21
C LEU A 172 1.07 8.09 27.10
N ILE A 173 2.22 8.74 26.99
CA ILE A 173 3.41 8.49 27.82
C ILE A 173 3.95 9.82 28.33
N GLU A 174 4.71 9.76 29.41
CA GLU A 174 5.43 10.91 29.95
C GLU A 174 6.90 10.87 29.48
N ASP A 175 7.38 11.98 28.94
CA ASP A 175 8.80 12.17 28.64
C ASP A 175 9.60 12.20 29.95
N PRO A 176 10.50 11.23 30.20
CA PRO A 176 11.24 11.16 31.47
C PRO A 176 12.22 12.32 31.69
N PHE A 177 12.53 13.11 30.67
CA PHE A 177 13.47 14.24 30.78
C PHE A 177 12.77 15.58 31.04
N THR A 178 11.52 15.73 30.58
CA THR A 178 10.80 17.01 30.61
C THR A 178 9.45 16.95 31.31
N GLY A 179 8.94 15.75 31.64
CA GLY A 179 7.59 15.53 32.17
C GLY A 179 6.48 15.79 31.15
N GLN A 180 6.82 16.03 29.88
CA GLN A 180 5.82 16.36 28.86
C GLN A 180 5.07 15.12 28.40
N LYS A 181 3.75 15.26 28.23
CA LYS A 181 2.92 14.23 27.60
C LYS A 181 3.28 14.08 26.12
N LEU A 182 3.58 12.86 25.71
CA LEU A 182 3.80 12.45 24.32
C LEU A 182 2.88 11.27 23.98
N LEU A 183 2.72 11.00 22.69
CA LEU A 183 2.05 9.82 22.18
C LEU A 183 3.08 8.76 21.82
N ALA A 184 2.94 7.55 22.36
CA ALA A 184 3.60 6.36 21.87
C ALA A 184 2.87 5.86 20.62
N VAL A 185 3.54 5.96 19.47
CA VAL A 185 3.08 5.46 18.17
C VAL A 185 3.64 4.06 17.96
N PRO A 186 2.83 2.98 18.12
CA PRO A 186 3.32 1.61 18.15
C PRO A 186 3.79 1.12 16.78
N ALA A 187 4.81 0.28 16.74
CA ALA A 187 5.31 -0.33 15.51
C ALA A 187 4.23 -1.10 14.75
N LEU A 188 4.30 -1.05 13.41
CA LEU A 188 3.45 -1.82 12.53
C LEU A 188 4.32 -2.74 11.66
N TYR A 189 4.16 -4.04 11.86
CA TYR A 189 4.81 -5.10 11.08
C TYR A 189 3.77 -5.79 10.18
N PRO A 190 3.54 -5.33 8.93
CA PRO A 190 2.62 -5.99 8.02
C PRO A 190 2.99 -7.45 7.79
N ASP A 191 2.00 -8.32 7.64
CA ASP A 191 2.23 -9.71 7.23
C ASP A 191 2.76 -9.75 5.79
N ILE A 192 2.27 -8.84 4.94
CA ILE A 192 2.72 -8.66 3.57
C ILE A 192 2.77 -7.17 3.18
N GLY A 193 3.91 -6.76 2.64
CA GLY A 193 4.09 -5.50 1.93
C GLY A 193 4.00 -5.71 0.42
N ILE A 194 3.41 -4.75 -0.30
CA ILE A 194 3.30 -4.78 -1.76
C ILE A 194 3.80 -3.45 -2.30
N ILE A 195 4.86 -3.46 -3.10
CA ILE A 195 5.50 -2.24 -3.61
C ILE A 195 5.68 -2.35 -5.14
N HIS A 196 5.30 -1.29 -5.86
CA HIS A 196 5.59 -1.17 -7.28
C HIS A 196 6.84 -0.30 -7.51
N VAL A 197 7.75 -0.74 -8.40
CA VAL A 197 9.07 -0.12 -8.61
C VAL A 197 9.43 0.00 -10.09
N HIS A 198 10.30 0.96 -10.41
CA HIS A 198 10.74 1.22 -11.80
C HIS A 198 11.51 0.05 -12.39
N GLN A 199 12.41 -0.55 -11.61
CA GLN A 199 13.17 -1.69 -12.07
C GLN A 199 13.57 -2.60 -10.92
N ALA A 200 13.65 -3.90 -11.20
CA ALA A 200 14.20 -4.89 -10.29
C ALA A 200 15.10 -5.88 -11.03
N ASP A 201 15.89 -6.66 -10.29
CA ASP A 201 16.57 -7.86 -10.79
C ASP A 201 15.85 -9.15 -10.33
N ILE A 202 16.34 -10.30 -10.80
CA ILE A 202 15.74 -11.61 -10.50
C ILE A 202 15.81 -11.99 -9.01
N TYR A 203 16.72 -11.39 -8.24
CA TYR A 203 16.91 -11.67 -6.82
C TYR A 203 16.04 -10.78 -5.93
N GLY A 204 15.55 -9.66 -6.47
CA GLY A 204 14.74 -8.66 -5.79
C GLY A 204 15.48 -7.40 -5.37
N ASN A 205 16.68 -7.13 -5.90
CA ASN A 205 17.20 -5.76 -5.83
C ASN A 205 16.27 -4.87 -6.64
N ALA A 206 15.83 -3.77 -6.06
CA ALA A 206 14.84 -2.90 -6.68
C ALA A 206 15.20 -1.42 -6.52
N GLN A 207 14.85 -0.64 -7.54
CA GLN A 207 15.09 0.80 -7.61
C GLN A 207 13.76 1.53 -7.82
N ILE A 208 13.57 2.59 -7.03
CA ILE A 208 12.48 3.55 -7.16
C ILE A 208 13.10 4.87 -7.61
N ASP A 209 12.65 5.36 -8.76
CA ASP A 209 13.01 6.69 -9.23
C ASP A 209 12.03 7.73 -8.67
N GLY A 210 12.57 8.82 -8.12
CA GLY A 210 11.78 9.88 -7.49
C GLY A 210 11.43 9.61 -6.02
N THR A 211 10.26 10.05 -5.59
CA THR A 211 9.88 10.04 -4.17
C THR A 211 9.42 8.66 -3.71
N SER A 212 10.07 8.14 -2.66
CA SER A 212 9.77 6.83 -2.08
C SER A 212 8.73 6.86 -0.96
N ILE A 213 8.29 8.03 -0.51
CA ILE A 213 7.26 8.20 0.54
C ILE A 213 7.57 7.36 1.79
N VAL A 214 6.91 6.21 1.98
CA VAL A 214 7.15 5.27 3.10
C VAL A 214 7.65 3.91 2.63
N ASP A 215 7.80 3.69 1.32
CA ASP A 215 8.14 2.40 0.73
C ASP A 215 9.41 1.78 1.33
N LEU A 216 10.43 2.59 1.65
CA LEU A 216 11.68 2.09 2.23
C LEU A 216 11.52 1.60 3.67
N ASP A 217 10.65 2.24 4.44
CA ASP A 217 10.36 1.82 5.81
C ASP A 217 9.35 0.66 5.79
N LEU A 218 8.37 0.68 4.88
CA LEU A 218 7.44 -0.42 4.62
C LEU A 218 8.17 -1.70 4.21
N ALA A 219 9.13 -1.63 3.28
CA ALA A 219 9.90 -2.79 2.84
C ALA A 219 10.67 -3.46 3.99
N LYS A 220 11.21 -2.66 4.92
CA LYS A 220 11.90 -3.16 6.12
C LYS A 220 10.93 -3.68 7.18
N ALA A 221 9.75 -3.08 7.29
CA ALA A 221 8.74 -3.45 8.28
C ALA A 221 7.96 -4.72 7.90
N SER A 222 7.85 -5.03 6.62
CA SER A 222 7.01 -6.12 6.13
C SER A 222 7.67 -7.48 6.36
N LYS A 223 6.92 -8.42 6.95
CA LYS A 223 7.36 -9.80 7.17
C LYS A 223 7.66 -10.47 5.83
N ARG A 224 6.73 -10.34 4.87
CA ARG A 224 6.90 -10.73 3.47
C ARG A 224 6.79 -9.50 2.56
N LEU A 225 7.42 -9.51 1.39
CA LEU A 225 7.40 -8.40 0.45
C LEU A 225 7.27 -8.92 -0.99
N ILE A 226 6.20 -8.51 -1.66
CA ILE A 226 6.01 -8.64 -3.10
C ILE A 226 6.45 -7.33 -3.75
N VAL A 227 7.40 -7.43 -4.69
CA VAL A 227 7.77 -6.33 -5.58
C VAL A 227 7.17 -6.59 -6.96
N THR A 228 6.42 -5.63 -7.47
CA THR A 228 6.04 -5.59 -8.88
C THR A 228 6.89 -4.54 -9.59
N THR A 229 7.29 -4.78 -10.85
CA THR A 229 8.22 -3.87 -11.52
C THR A 229 7.90 -3.61 -12.98
N GLU A 230 8.16 -2.40 -13.44
CA GLU A 230 8.04 -2.00 -14.86
C GLU A 230 9.09 -2.68 -15.75
N ARG A 231 10.32 -2.81 -15.26
CA ARG A 231 11.45 -3.38 -16.00
C ARG A 231 12.20 -4.43 -15.21
N MET A 232 12.55 -5.50 -15.90
CA MET A 232 13.54 -6.45 -15.43
C MET A 232 14.92 -6.13 -15.98
N VAL A 233 15.89 -6.00 -15.10
CA VAL A 233 17.28 -5.67 -15.42
C VAL A 233 18.24 -6.72 -14.86
N GLU A 234 19.42 -6.81 -15.45
CA GLU A 234 20.48 -7.66 -14.94
C GLU A 234 21.03 -7.14 -13.61
N THR A 235 21.42 -8.04 -12.70
CA THR A 235 22.00 -7.67 -11.40
C THR A 235 23.24 -6.78 -11.51
N GLU A 236 23.96 -6.85 -12.64
CA GLU A 236 25.13 -6.01 -12.89
C GLU A 236 24.79 -4.52 -12.95
N GLU A 237 23.56 -4.15 -13.32
CA GLU A 237 23.11 -2.75 -13.29
C GLU A 237 23.08 -2.20 -11.86
N PHE A 238 22.66 -3.01 -10.89
CA PHE A 238 22.71 -2.65 -9.46
C PHE A 238 24.14 -2.64 -8.91
N ARG A 239 25.03 -3.52 -9.41
CA ARG A 239 26.44 -3.53 -8.99
C ARG A 239 27.22 -2.34 -9.53
N ARG A 240 26.85 -1.84 -10.72
CA ARG A 240 27.47 -0.69 -11.36
C ARG A 240 27.25 0.61 -10.58
N ASP A 241 26.06 0.81 -10.01
CA ASP A 241 25.77 1.93 -9.10
C ASP A 241 24.92 1.50 -7.89
N PRO A 242 25.54 0.88 -6.87
CA PRO A 242 24.82 0.32 -5.72
C PRO A 242 23.99 1.34 -4.94
N ARG A 243 24.33 2.63 -5.03
CA ARG A 243 23.63 3.74 -4.35
C ARG A 243 22.19 3.91 -4.83
N LYS A 244 21.87 3.43 -6.03
CA LYS A 244 20.51 3.47 -6.59
C LYS A 244 19.61 2.33 -6.12
N THR A 245 20.17 1.33 -5.42
CA THR A 245 19.38 0.24 -4.84
C THR A 245 18.53 0.79 -3.69
N SER A 246 17.22 0.91 -3.93
CA SER A 246 16.25 1.38 -2.95
C SER A 246 15.88 0.26 -1.96
N ILE A 247 15.54 -0.90 -2.49
CA ILE A 247 15.14 -2.08 -1.73
C ILE A 247 16.11 -3.21 -2.05
N PRO A 248 16.91 -3.69 -1.09
CA PRO A 248 17.85 -4.77 -1.34
C PRO A 248 17.15 -6.14 -1.36
N TYR A 249 17.70 -7.06 -2.15
CA TYR A 249 17.11 -8.39 -2.43
C TYR A 249 16.68 -9.18 -1.18
N TRP A 250 17.38 -9.07 -0.05
CA TRP A 250 17.09 -9.87 1.15
C TRP A 250 15.79 -9.46 1.87
N GLN A 251 15.17 -8.35 1.48
CA GLN A 251 13.84 -7.95 1.96
C GLN A 251 12.71 -8.59 1.13
N VAL A 252 12.97 -8.89 -0.14
CA VAL A 252 11.97 -9.29 -1.15
C VAL A 252 11.77 -10.81 -1.16
N ASP A 253 10.52 -11.26 -1.25
CA ASP A 253 10.16 -12.69 -1.38
C ASP A 253 9.65 -13.04 -2.78
N ALA A 254 9.07 -12.08 -3.51
CA ALA A 254 8.58 -12.26 -4.88
C ALA A 254 8.87 -11.04 -5.75
N VAL A 255 9.24 -11.28 -7.01
CA VAL A 255 9.41 -10.26 -8.05
C VAL A 255 8.48 -10.57 -9.21
N CYS A 256 7.52 -9.70 -9.49
CA CYS A 256 6.63 -9.84 -10.65
C CYS A 256 6.96 -8.75 -11.67
N HIS A 257 7.28 -9.14 -12.91
CA HIS A 257 7.44 -8.20 -14.01
C HIS A 257 6.05 -7.81 -14.53
N VAL A 258 5.64 -6.57 -14.27
CA VAL A 258 4.31 -6.04 -14.59
C VAL A 258 4.47 -4.64 -15.19
N PRO A 259 4.78 -4.54 -16.50
CA PRO A 259 4.73 -3.26 -17.21
C PRO A 259 3.35 -2.62 -17.08
N PHE A 260 3.32 -1.30 -16.88
CA PHE A 260 2.11 -0.55 -16.57
C PHE A 260 1.40 -0.99 -15.27
N GLY A 261 2.13 -1.54 -14.31
CA GLY A 261 1.56 -2.15 -13.10
C GLY A 261 0.82 -1.19 -12.17
N SER A 262 1.06 0.12 -12.32
CA SER A 262 0.34 1.18 -11.60
C SER A 262 -0.88 1.72 -12.36
N TYR A 263 -1.15 1.30 -13.60
CA TYR A 263 -2.35 1.71 -14.34
C TYR A 263 -3.62 1.36 -13.54
N PRO A 264 -4.62 2.25 -13.42
CA PRO A 264 -4.80 3.52 -14.13
C PRO A 264 -4.11 4.73 -13.47
N GLY A 265 -3.39 4.52 -12.38
CA GLY A 265 -2.55 5.52 -11.73
C GLY A 265 -1.31 5.90 -12.53
N ASN A 266 -0.58 6.88 -12.00
CA ASN A 266 0.66 7.38 -12.56
C ASN A 266 1.84 6.52 -12.09
N MET A 267 2.77 6.25 -13.00
CA MET A 267 4.10 5.79 -12.69
C MET A 267 5.09 6.87 -13.12
N PRO A 268 5.60 7.68 -12.18
CA PRO A 268 6.46 8.81 -12.51
C PRO A 268 7.63 8.40 -13.39
N PHE A 269 7.94 9.20 -14.40
CA PHE A 269 8.97 8.95 -15.42
C PHE A 269 8.67 7.82 -16.42
N GLU A 270 7.56 7.10 -16.27
CA GLU A 270 7.15 6.01 -17.17
C GLU A 270 5.87 6.35 -17.96
N TYR A 271 4.77 6.66 -17.26
CA TYR A 271 3.47 6.97 -17.87
C TYR A 271 2.55 7.75 -16.95
N PHE A 272 1.71 8.60 -17.57
CA PHE A 272 0.74 9.45 -16.88
C PHE A 272 -0.48 8.63 -16.43
N SER A 273 -1.26 9.18 -15.48
CA SER A 273 -2.51 8.57 -15.03
C SER A 273 -3.59 8.60 -16.12
N ASP A 274 -4.38 7.53 -16.21
CA ASP A 274 -5.53 7.48 -17.10
C ASP A 274 -6.77 8.06 -16.42
N GLU A 275 -6.84 9.40 -16.42
CA GLU A 275 -7.95 10.14 -15.82
C GLU A 275 -9.32 9.74 -16.39
N ARG A 276 -9.35 9.22 -17.62
CA ARG A 276 -10.58 8.76 -18.26
C ARG A 276 -11.12 7.50 -17.60
N HIS A 277 -10.25 6.54 -17.32
CA HIS A 277 -10.64 5.30 -16.64
C HIS A 277 -10.93 5.52 -15.15
N LEU A 278 -10.13 6.38 -14.48
CA LEU A 278 -10.40 6.77 -13.10
C LEU A 278 -11.76 7.48 -12.95
N ALA A 279 -12.12 8.35 -13.90
CA ALA A 279 -13.42 9.00 -13.90
C ALA A 279 -14.57 8.02 -14.18
N GLU A 280 -14.40 7.08 -15.13
CA GLU A 280 -15.38 6.01 -15.40
C GLU A 280 -15.65 5.20 -14.12
N TRP A 281 -14.60 4.79 -13.41
CA TRP A 281 -14.71 4.05 -12.15
C TRP A 281 -15.55 4.82 -11.11
N VAL A 282 -15.26 6.11 -10.87
CA VAL A 282 -16.01 6.95 -9.92
C VAL A 282 -17.46 7.15 -10.36
N GLU A 283 -17.72 7.26 -11.66
CA GLU A 283 -19.08 7.38 -12.19
C GLU A 283 -19.89 6.11 -11.95
N VAL A 284 -19.35 4.94 -12.30
CA VAL A 284 -20.08 3.67 -12.16
C VAL A 284 -20.30 3.28 -10.71
N GLU A 285 -19.43 3.68 -9.78
CA GLU A 285 -19.60 3.43 -8.34
C GLU A 285 -20.86 4.05 -7.73
N GLN A 286 -21.48 5.02 -8.41
CA GLN A 286 -22.74 5.63 -7.96
C GLN A 286 -23.93 4.68 -8.06
N ASP A 287 -23.88 3.67 -8.93
CA ASP A 287 -24.94 2.70 -9.15
C ASP A 287 -24.41 1.27 -8.96
N GLU A 288 -25.00 0.50 -8.04
CA GLU A 288 -24.49 -0.82 -7.66
C GLU A 288 -24.50 -1.83 -8.81
N ALA A 289 -25.49 -1.76 -9.71
CA ALA A 289 -25.60 -2.69 -10.84
C ALA A 289 -24.57 -2.35 -11.93
N ARG A 290 -24.39 -1.07 -12.25
CA ARG A 290 -23.33 -0.60 -13.16
C ARG A 290 -21.94 -0.94 -12.60
N PHE A 291 -21.74 -0.75 -11.30
CA PHE A 291 -20.47 -1.08 -10.66
C PHE A 291 -20.19 -2.58 -10.69
N ALA A 292 -21.18 -3.42 -10.38
CA ALA A 292 -21.02 -4.88 -10.47
C ALA A 292 -20.65 -5.33 -11.89
N ALA A 293 -21.31 -4.77 -12.92
CA ALA A 293 -20.97 -5.05 -14.32
C ALA A 293 -19.56 -4.56 -14.70
N PHE A 294 -19.13 -3.43 -14.16
CA PHE A 294 -17.76 -2.91 -14.35
C PHE A 294 -16.72 -3.85 -13.73
N LEU A 295 -16.93 -4.32 -12.50
CA LEU A 295 -16.03 -5.27 -11.84
C LEU A 295 -16.01 -6.63 -12.54
N ASP A 296 -17.15 -7.09 -13.06
CA ASP A 296 -17.21 -8.31 -13.86
C ASP A 296 -16.39 -8.16 -15.15
N LYS A 297 -16.55 -7.05 -15.86
CA LYS A 297 -15.77 -6.76 -17.08
C LYS A 297 -14.26 -6.66 -16.85
N PHE A 298 -13.82 -6.00 -15.78
CA PHE A 298 -12.42 -5.61 -15.61
C PHE A 298 -11.63 -6.41 -14.56
N ILE A 299 -12.29 -7.13 -13.66
CA ILE A 299 -11.63 -7.89 -12.59
C ILE A 299 -12.01 -9.36 -12.61
N TYR A 300 -13.31 -9.69 -12.49
CA TYR A 300 -13.76 -11.08 -12.33
C TYR A 300 -13.82 -11.87 -13.64
N GLY A 301 -14.12 -11.21 -14.76
CA GLY A 301 -14.23 -11.82 -16.09
C GLY A 301 -12.93 -11.85 -16.89
N VAL A 302 -11.81 -11.44 -16.29
CA VAL A 302 -10.47 -11.49 -16.89
C VAL A 302 -9.55 -12.40 -16.08
N ASP A 303 -8.66 -13.12 -16.75
CA ASP A 303 -7.79 -14.09 -16.09
C ASP A 303 -6.58 -13.46 -15.38
N ASN A 304 -6.14 -12.29 -15.84
CA ASN A 304 -4.91 -11.64 -15.38
C ASN A 304 -4.92 -10.13 -15.64
N PHE A 305 -3.87 -9.45 -15.19
CA PHE A 305 -3.72 -8.00 -15.31
C PHE A 305 -3.50 -7.54 -16.77
N GLU A 306 -2.81 -8.34 -17.57
CA GLU A 306 -2.52 -8.03 -18.97
C GLU A 306 -3.81 -7.94 -19.80
N THR A 307 -4.75 -8.85 -19.56
CA THR A 307 -6.07 -8.85 -20.20
C THR A 307 -6.90 -7.65 -19.75
N TYR A 308 -6.86 -7.31 -18.46
CA TYR A 308 -7.48 -6.08 -17.94
C TYR A 308 -6.91 -4.83 -18.65
N LEU A 309 -5.59 -4.72 -18.73
CA LEU A 309 -4.90 -3.58 -19.32
C LEU A 309 -5.23 -3.41 -20.81
N ALA A 310 -5.28 -4.51 -21.55
CA ALA A 310 -5.67 -4.53 -22.95
C ALA A 310 -7.13 -4.08 -23.16
N LEU A 311 -8.04 -4.46 -22.25
CA LEU A 311 -9.45 -4.10 -22.31
C LEU A 311 -9.73 -2.66 -21.85
N ALA A 312 -9.01 -2.16 -20.84
CA ALA A 312 -9.24 -0.85 -20.24
C ALA A 312 -8.60 0.28 -21.07
N ALA A 313 -7.38 0.07 -21.55
CA ALA A 313 -6.62 1.08 -22.30
C ALA A 313 -6.33 0.65 -23.74
N GLY A 314 -5.82 -0.58 -23.92
CA GLY A 314 -5.24 -1.01 -25.19
C GLY A 314 -3.94 -0.28 -25.55
N GLU A 315 -3.22 -0.79 -26.55
CA GLU A 315 -1.85 -0.32 -26.85
C GLU A 315 -1.76 1.18 -27.20
N GLN A 316 -2.72 1.69 -27.97
CA GLN A 316 -2.73 3.10 -28.39
C GLN A 316 -2.81 4.03 -27.18
N ARG A 317 -3.75 3.77 -26.25
CA ARG A 317 -3.92 4.60 -25.06
C ARG A 317 -2.69 4.54 -24.15
N LEU A 318 -2.11 3.36 -23.96
CA LEU A 318 -0.89 3.20 -23.17
C LEU A 318 0.28 4.00 -23.77
N ALA A 319 0.42 4.02 -25.10
CA ALA A 319 1.43 4.84 -25.79
C ALA A 319 1.19 6.35 -25.60
N GLU A 320 -0.08 6.79 -25.62
CA GLU A 320 -0.44 8.18 -25.30
C GLU A 320 -0.04 8.54 -23.87
N LEU A 321 -0.38 7.70 -22.88
CA LEU A 321 -0.05 7.94 -21.47
C LEU A 321 1.47 8.04 -21.22
N ARG A 322 2.27 7.20 -21.88
CA ARG A 322 3.75 7.32 -21.87
C ARG A 322 4.21 8.66 -22.45
N SER A 323 3.62 9.07 -23.58
CA SER A 323 3.98 10.32 -24.24
C SER A 323 3.64 11.55 -23.39
N LEU A 324 2.52 11.50 -22.65
CA LEU A 324 2.08 12.55 -21.74
C LEU A 324 3.05 12.74 -20.57
N GLU A 325 3.54 11.65 -19.97
CA GLU A 325 4.46 11.71 -18.82
C GLU A 325 5.78 12.41 -19.17
N ILE A 326 6.32 12.12 -20.35
CA ILE A 326 7.61 12.66 -20.79
C ILE A 326 7.47 14.14 -21.21
N LEU A 327 6.24 14.68 -21.30
CA LEU A 327 5.95 16.05 -21.72
C LEU A 327 6.76 16.47 -22.96
N LYS A 328 6.85 15.60 -23.99
CA LYS A 328 7.25 16.06 -25.32
C LYS A 328 6.12 16.94 -25.85
N ARG A 329 6.12 18.21 -25.48
CA ARG A 329 5.33 19.23 -26.19
C ARG A 329 5.80 19.20 -27.64
N SER A 330 4.97 18.66 -28.52
CA SER A 330 5.12 18.74 -29.98
C SER A 330 5.03 20.17 -30.46
#